data_AF-A0A3M1LG83-F1
#
_entry.id   AF-A0A3M1LG83-F1
#
_cell.length_a   1.000
_cell.length_b   1.000
_cell.length_c   1.000
_cell.angle_alpha   90.00
_cell.angle_beta   90.00
_cell.angle_gamma   90.00
#
_symmetry.space_group_name_H-M   'P 1'
#
loop_
_entity.id
_entity.type
_entity.pdbx_description
1 polymer ?
#
loop_
_entity_poly.entity_id
_entity_poly.type
_entity_poly.pdbx_seq_one_letter_code
_entity_poly.pdbx_strand_id
1 'polypeptide(L)'
;MTRPLTFQEVILRLQEFWADRGCLIWQPYSEKVGAGTMNPATVLRVLGPEPWNVAYVEPSYRPDDGRYGENPNRMQMHTQFQVILKPDPGNPQEIYLESLYALGIRREEHDIRFVEDNWESPALGAWGLGWEVWLDGLEITQFTYFQQAGGFTLDPVSVEITYGLERIVMFLQKVRSVWEIDWDGRHTYGDLLLQPEVEHCRYDFDYADVERLTQMYNLYEAEAKSCLAQGLVIPAHDYVLRCSHTFNILDARGAIGVTERARYFARMRELARAVAQAYVEQRQRLEFPWLGRGGIKPLTTEEAAPAEPEATAPPTQPTTFLLEIGTEELPADDLESALAQLRETVPAHLEEARLDYQALQVLGTPRRLVVLAQGMAPRQRPLETVVKGPPAHIAFDEAGNPTRAAQGFARAQGVAVADLEVREMEGGRYVVARRREEGKPAGEVLARLLPDLIAGLRFKMSMRWNASNVAFSRPIRWLVALLGDQVIPFEYAGVRSGRTTRGPRPAGSPAIPLA
;
A
#
# COMPACT_ATOMS: atom_id res chain seq x y z
N MET A 1 -22.98 6.41 33.09
CA MET A 1 -22.86 6.11 31.65
C MET A 1 -22.75 7.44 30.94
N THR A 2 -21.64 7.70 30.25
CA THR A 2 -21.48 8.91 29.42
C THR A 2 -22.47 8.84 28.26
N ARG A 3 -23.17 9.94 27.97
CA ARG A 3 -24.06 10.05 26.80
C ARG A 3 -23.26 9.70 25.53
N PRO A 4 -23.81 8.91 24.58
CA PRO A 4 -23.15 8.71 23.30
C PRO A 4 -22.99 10.05 22.58
N LEU A 5 -21.98 10.14 21.71
CA LEU A 5 -21.72 11.35 20.94
C LEU A 5 -22.85 11.61 19.95
N THR A 6 -23.21 12.88 19.77
CA THR A 6 -24.11 13.28 18.69
C THR A 6 -23.37 13.31 17.35
N PHE A 7 -24.13 13.37 16.25
CA PHE A 7 -23.57 13.47 14.91
C PHE A 7 -22.59 14.65 14.76
N GLN A 8 -22.97 15.85 15.24
CA GLN A 8 -22.07 17.02 15.18
C GLN A 8 -20.84 16.88 16.09
N GLU A 9 -20.97 16.23 17.25
CA GLU A 9 -19.82 16.01 18.15
C GLU A 9 -18.80 15.04 17.54
N VAL A 10 -19.26 14.02 16.80
CA VAL A 10 -18.38 13.11 16.04
C VAL A 10 -17.61 13.88 14.95
N ILE A 11 -18.28 14.74 14.19
CA ILE A 11 -17.64 15.59 13.18
C ILE A 11 -16.54 16.46 13.82
N LEU A 12 -16.89 17.19 14.87
CA LEU A 12 -15.95 18.10 15.54
C LEU A 12 -14.73 17.35 16.10
N ARG A 13 -14.94 16.18 16.72
CA ARG A 13 -13.83 15.36 17.23
C ARG A 13 -12.91 14.86 16.15
N LEU A 14 -13.44 14.43 14.99
CA LEU A 14 -12.60 14.02 13.87
C LEU A 14 -11.82 15.22 13.30
N GLN A 15 -12.45 16.39 13.17
CA GLN A 15 -11.76 17.61 12.74
C GLN A 15 -10.62 17.98 13.70
N GLU A 16 -10.88 18.00 15.01
CA GLU A 16 -9.86 18.26 16.04
C GLU A 16 -8.74 17.21 15.98
N PHE A 17 -9.08 15.92 15.96
CA PHE A 17 -8.12 14.83 15.92
C PHE A 17 -7.14 14.91 14.75
N TRP A 18 -7.65 15.20 13.56
CA TRP A 18 -6.85 15.31 12.34
C TRP A 18 -6.11 16.65 12.25
N ALA A 19 -6.69 17.74 12.76
CA ALA A 19 -6.01 19.03 12.87
C ALA A 19 -4.77 18.95 13.78
N ASP A 20 -4.89 18.28 14.93
CA ASP A 20 -3.79 18.08 15.88
C ASP A 20 -2.63 17.29 15.27
N ARG A 21 -2.93 16.43 14.30
CA ARG A 21 -1.97 15.65 13.51
C ARG A 21 -1.40 16.40 12.31
N GLY A 22 -1.84 17.64 12.06
CA GLY A 22 -1.30 18.50 11.01
C GLY A 22 -2.04 18.41 9.68
N CYS A 23 -3.25 17.84 9.65
CA CYS A 23 -4.13 18.01 8.50
C CYS A 23 -4.69 19.43 8.46
N LEU A 24 -4.73 20.01 7.26
CA LEU A 24 -5.56 21.18 7.00
C LEU A 24 -7.04 20.77 7.09
N ILE A 25 -7.85 21.51 7.86
CA ILE A 25 -9.29 21.29 7.88
C ILE A 25 -9.94 22.03 6.72
N TRP A 26 -10.35 21.28 5.70
CA TRP A 26 -11.01 21.80 4.50
C TRP A 26 -12.53 21.82 4.69
N GLN A 27 -13.23 22.44 3.74
CA GLN A 27 -14.69 22.58 3.77
C GLN A 27 -15.34 21.68 2.71
N PRO A 28 -16.60 21.26 2.92
CA PRO A 28 -17.41 20.65 1.88
C PRO A 28 -17.35 21.44 0.58
N TYR A 29 -17.27 20.75 -0.56
CA TYR A 29 -17.28 21.43 -1.84
C TYR A 29 -18.68 21.91 -2.20
N SER A 30 -18.78 23.06 -2.86
CA SER A 30 -20.08 23.65 -3.21
C SER A 30 -20.80 22.93 -4.35
N GLU A 31 -20.08 22.12 -5.13
CA GLU A 31 -20.66 21.29 -6.19
C GLU A 31 -21.07 19.92 -5.65
N LYS A 32 -22.16 19.36 -6.18
CA LYS A 32 -22.60 18.01 -5.78
C LYS A 32 -21.61 16.95 -6.26
N VAL A 33 -21.04 16.22 -5.32
CA VAL A 33 -20.09 15.14 -5.55
C VAL A 33 -20.61 13.81 -5.03
N GLY A 34 -20.21 12.68 -5.61
CA GLY A 34 -20.59 11.34 -5.15
C GLY A 34 -19.70 10.77 -4.04
N ALA A 35 -18.55 11.41 -3.79
CA ALA A 35 -17.59 11.08 -2.74
C ALA A 35 -16.62 12.25 -2.49
N GLY A 36 -16.02 12.29 -1.31
CA GLY A 36 -14.93 13.19 -0.91
C GLY A 36 -13.75 13.17 -1.89
N THR A 37 -13.51 12.05 -2.56
CA THR A 37 -12.47 11.89 -3.59
C THR A 37 -12.61 12.92 -4.72
N MET A 38 -13.84 13.28 -5.10
CA MET A 38 -14.09 14.19 -6.24
C MET A 38 -13.84 15.68 -5.91
N ASN A 39 -13.79 16.04 -4.63
CA ASN A 39 -13.44 17.40 -4.21
C ASN A 39 -12.02 17.73 -4.72
N PRO A 40 -11.77 18.94 -5.26
CA PRO A 40 -10.44 19.33 -5.74
C PRO A 40 -9.36 19.26 -4.64
N ALA A 41 -9.72 19.32 -3.37
CA ALA A 41 -8.81 19.08 -2.24
C ALA A 41 -8.31 17.63 -2.17
N THR A 42 -8.92 16.68 -2.88
CA THR A 42 -8.42 15.32 -3.07
C THR A 42 -7.94 15.12 -4.51
N VAL A 43 -8.84 14.97 -5.49
CA VAL A 43 -8.49 14.49 -6.85
C VAL A 43 -7.40 15.29 -7.55
N LEU A 44 -7.33 16.61 -7.33
CA LEU A 44 -6.27 17.43 -7.89
C LEU A 44 -5.00 17.42 -7.02
N ARG A 45 -5.15 17.42 -5.68
CA ARG A 45 -4.02 17.53 -4.75
C ARG A 45 -3.21 16.25 -4.58
N VAL A 46 -3.80 15.09 -4.89
CA VAL A 46 -3.04 13.83 -4.97
C VAL A 46 -2.04 13.83 -6.15
N LEU A 47 -2.24 14.70 -7.15
CA LEU A 47 -1.35 14.82 -8.30
C LEU A 47 -0.06 15.58 -7.97
N GLY A 48 1.02 15.26 -8.69
CA GLY A 48 2.32 15.93 -8.57
C GLY A 48 3.07 15.61 -7.26
N PRO A 49 4.26 16.20 -7.07
CA PRO A 49 5.17 15.81 -5.98
C PRO A 49 4.91 16.55 -4.65
N GLU A 50 4.02 17.55 -4.64
CA GLU A 50 3.78 18.36 -3.46
C GLU A 50 3.10 17.55 -2.34
N PRO A 51 3.61 17.64 -1.09
CA PRO A 51 2.95 17.01 0.05
C PRO A 51 1.61 17.70 0.35
N TRP A 52 0.66 16.93 0.87
CA TRP A 52 -0.69 17.40 1.13
C TRP A 52 -1.38 16.55 2.19
N ASN A 53 -1.72 17.17 3.33
CA ASN A 53 -2.51 16.52 4.38
C ASN A 53 -3.77 17.34 4.61
N VAL A 54 -4.93 16.73 4.41
CA VAL A 54 -6.22 17.42 4.53
C VAL A 54 -7.26 16.50 5.15
N ALA A 55 -8.18 17.08 5.93
CA ALA A 55 -9.34 16.39 6.47
C ALA A 55 -10.59 17.28 6.33
N TYR A 56 -11.74 16.72 5.99
CA TYR A 56 -12.98 17.48 5.81
C TYR A 56 -14.22 16.60 5.81
N VAL A 57 -15.37 17.23 6.04
CA VAL A 57 -16.68 16.63 5.81
C VAL A 57 -17.04 16.80 4.33
N GLU A 58 -17.63 15.78 3.72
CA GLU A 58 -18.18 15.85 2.36
C GLU A 58 -19.59 15.22 2.27
N PRO A 59 -20.66 16.04 2.20
CA PRO A 59 -21.97 15.56 1.78
C PRO A 59 -21.89 14.98 0.37
N SER A 60 -22.18 13.69 0.26
CA SER A 60 -21.98 12.88 -0.94
C SER A 60 -23.32 12.39 -1.48
N TYR A 61 -23.57 12.68 -2.76
CA TYR A 61 -24.84 12.47 -3.45
C TYR A 61 -24.74 11.31 -4.46
N ARG A 62 -25.52 10.25 -4.21
CA ARG A 62 -25.66 9.04 -5.02
C ARG A 62 -27.15 8.83 -5.34
N PRO A 63 -27.68 9.44 -6.42
CA PRO A 63 -29.09 9.36 -6.79
C PRO A 63 -29.67 7.93 -6.82
N ASP A 64 -28.90 6.96 -7.31
CA ASP A 64 -29.27 5.54 -7.38
C ASP A 64 -29.42 4.85 -6.01
N ASP A 65 -28.82 5.43 -4.97
CA ASP A 65 -28.95 4.97 -3.59
C ASP A 65 -30.22 5.46 -2.89
N GLY A 66 -30.99 6.37 -3.49
CA GLY A 66 -32.22 6.90 -2.90
C GLY A 66 -33.26 5.82 -2.56
N ARG A 67 -33.88 5.90 -1.36
CA ARG A 67 -34.88 4.89 -0.90
C ARG A 67 -36.13 5.49 -0.27
N TYR A 68 -36.50 6.72 -0.64
CA TYR A 68 -37.71 7.42 -0.18
C TYR A 68 -37.83 7.49 1.36
N GLY A 69 -36.71 7.44 2.08
CA GLY A 69 -36.71 7.41 3.55
C GLY A 69 -37.16 6.08 4.18
N GLU A 70 -37.44 5.05 3.39
CA GLU A 70 -37.96 3.76 3.88
C GLU A 70 -36.85 2.79 4.30
N ASN A 71 -35.62 3.00 3.81
CA ASN A 71 -34.49 2.16 4.15
C ASN A 71 -33.75 2.69 5.39
N PRO A 72 -33.36 1.83 6.34
CA PRO A 72 -32.67 2.27 7.56
C PRO A 72 -31.19 2.64 7.36
N ASN A 73 -30.56 2.24 6.26
CA ASN A 73 -29.11 2.35 6.06
C ASN A 73 -28.70 2.93 4.70
N ARG A 74 -29.66 3.23 3.82
CA ARG A 74 -29.38 3.69 2.45
C ARG A 74 -30.27 4.89 2.11
N MET A 75 -29.64 5.91 1.54
CA MET A 75 -30.20 7.21 1.22
C MET A 75 -29.39 7.85 0.09
N GLN A 76 -29.95 8.79 -0.68
CA GLN A 76 -29.22 9.39 -1.79
C GLN A 76 -28.13 10.37 -1.33
N MET A 77 -28.27 11.01 -0.17
CA MET A 77 -27.22 11.87 0.40
C MET A 77 -26.75 11.31 1.74
N HIS A 78 -25.46 11.05 1.82
CA HIS A 78 -24.77 10.60 3.03
C HIS A 78 -23.54 11.47 3.29
N THR A 79 -23.03 11.46 4.51
CA THR A 79 -21.95 12.35 4.95
C THR A 79 -20.67 11.55 5.11
N GLN A 80 -19.70 11.84 4.25
CA GLN A 80 -18.36 11.29 4.41
C GLN A 80 -17.52 12.21 5.30
N PHE A 81 -16.62 11.61 6.09
CA PHE A 81 -15.44 12.33 6.55
C PHE A 81 -14.26 11.84 5.72
N GLN A 82 -13.58 12.76 5.07
CA GLN A 82 -12.54 12.48 4.10
C GLN A 82 -11.19 12.91 4.67
N VAL A 83 -10.17 12.06 4.52
CA VAL A 83 -8.80 12.37 4.88
C VAL A 83 -7.88 11.96 3.74
N ILE A 84 -6.96 12.84 3.36
CA ILE A 84 -5.83 12.53 2.48
C ILE A 84 -4.53 12.79 3.22
N LEU A 85 -3.64 11.81 3.18
CA LEU A 85 -2.29 11.87 3.72
C LEU A 85 -1.30 11.65 2.58
N LYS A 86 -0.50 12.67 2.26
CA LYS A 86 0.46 12.62 1.16
C LYS A 86 1.78 13.28 1.58
N PRO A 87 2.87 12.52 1.65
CA PRO A 87 3.00 11.07 1.40
C PRO A 87 2.34 10.21 2.51
N ASP A 88 2.34 8.88 2.31
CA ASP A 88 2.08 7.91 3.39
C ASP A 88 2.93 8.26 4.65
N PRO A 89 2.32 8.40 5.84
CA PRO A 89 3.05 8.71 7.07
C PRO A 89 3.83 7.52 7.66
N GLY A 90 3.65 6.30 7.15
CA GLY A 90 4.36 5.10 7.60
C GLY A 90 3.58 4.20 8.55
N ASN A 91 2.54 4.71 9.20
CA ASN A 91 1.65 3.99 10.12
C ASN A 91 0.17 4.45 10.02
N PRO A 92 -0.39 4.64 8.81
CA PRO A 92 -1.68 5.31 8.66
C PRO A 92 -2.86 4.49 9.21
N GLN A 93 -2.77 3.15 9.25
CA GLN A 93 -3.79 2.31 9.88
C GLN A 93 -3.85 2.52 11.40
N GLU A 94 -2.71 2.69 12.06
CA GLU A 94 -2.60 2.94 13.49
C GLU A 94 -3.16 4.31 13.84
N ILE A 95 -2.85 5.34 13.03
CA ILE A 95 -3.46 6.68 13.16
C ILE A 95 -4.98 6.61 12.98
N TYR A 96 -5.47 5.87 11.98
CA TYR A 96 -6.90 5.65 11.78
C TYR A 96 -7.55 4.99 13.00
N LEU A 97 -6.95 3.93 13.55
CA LEU A 97 -7.49 3.25 14.73
C LEU A 97 -7.53 4.20 15.94
N GLU A 98 -6.52 5.03 16.15
CA GLU A 98 -6.56 6.07 17.20
C GLU A 98 -7.71 7.06 17.03
N SER A 99 -8.11 7.36 15.78
CA SER A 99 -9.27 8.24 15.51
C SER A 99 -10.57 7.60 16.02
N LEU A 100 -10.69 6.28 15.89
CA LEU A 100 -11.82 5.52 16.45
C LEU A 100 -11.82 5.56 17.98
N TYR A 101 -10.64 5.53 18.63
CA TYR A 101 -10.53 5.70 20.08
C TYR A 101 -10.98 7.08 20.53
N ALA A 102 -10.67 8.13 19.77
CA ALA A 102 -11.15 9.49 20.05
C ALA A 102 -12.69 9.59 20.00
N LEU A 103 -13.34 8.74 19.20
CA LEU A 103 -14.79 8.58 19.15
C LEU A 103 -15.35 7.65 20.24
N GLY A 104 -14.49 6.93 20.97
CA GLY A 104 -14.87 5.99 22.03
C GLY A 104 -14.99 4.53 21.57
N ILE A 105 -14.57 4.21 20.35
CA ILE A 105 -14.57 2.85 19.81
C ILE A 105 -13.20 2.21 20.08
N ARG A 106 -13.17 1.20 20.94
CA ARG A 106 -11.95 0.53 21.39
C ARG A 106 -11.81 -0.83 20.71
N ARG A 107 -10.65 -1.11 20.11
CA ARG A 107 -10.42 -2.37 19.37
C ARG A 107 -10.35 -3.61 20.29
N GLU A 108 -10.16 -3.40 21.59
CA GLU A 108 -10.20 -4.49 22.58
C GLU A 108 -11.63 -4.94 22.87
N GLU A 109 -12.62 -4.09 22.56
CA GLU A 109 -14.04 -4.31 22.84
C GLU A 109 -14.83 -4.70 21.58
N HIS A 110 -14.25 -4.49 20.39
CA HIS A 110 -14.92 -4.63 19.10
C HIS A 110 -14.06 -5.36 18.07
N ASP A 111 -14.71 -6.11 17.19
CA ASP A 111 -14.06 -6.79 16.07
C ASP A 111 -13.88 -5.82 14.89
N ILE A 112 -12.67 -5.28 14.76
CA ILE A 112 -12.28 -4.37 13.67
C ILE A 112 -11.43 -5.14 12.66
N ARG A 113 -11.92 -5.27 11.43
CA ARG A 113 -11.27 -6.02 10.35
C ARG A 113 -10.96 -5.12 9.16
N PHE A 114 -9.77 -5.29 8.59
CA PHE A 114 -9.38 -4.71 7.31
C PHE A 114 -9.56 -5.79 6.23
N VAL A 115 -10.68 -5.71 5.52
CA VAL A 115 -11.04 -6.66 4.46
C VAL A 115 -10.56 -6.10 3.14
N GLU A 116 -9.87 -6.90 2.32
CA GLU A 116 -9.41 -6.44 1.02
C GLU A 116 -10.57 -5.89 0.19
N ASP A 117 -10.37 -4.67 -0.31
CA ASP A 117 -11.17 -4.13 -1.40
C ASP A 117 -10.29 -3.17 -2.22
N ASN A 118 -10.40 -3.28 -3.54
CA ASN A 118 -9.64 -2.45 -4.47
C ASN A 118 -10.57 -1.40 -5.06
N TRP A 119 -10.17 -0.14 -4.95
CA TRP A 119 -11.00 0.97 -5.38
C TRP A 119 -10.59 1.43 -6.78
N GLU A 120 -11.57 1.59 -7.66
CA GLU A 120 -11.41 2.20 -8.97
C GLU A 120 -12.55 3.19 -9.24
N SER A 121 -12.21 4.37 -9.73
CA SER A 121 -13.14 5.32 -10.32
C SER A 121 -12.84 5.49 -11.81
N PRO A 122 -13.58 4.78 -12.68
CA PRO A 122 -13.39 4.88 -14.13
C PRO A 122 -13.65 6.28 -14.68
N ALA A 123 -14.51 7.07 -14.04
CA ALA A 123 -14.82 8.44 -14.44
C ALA A 123 -13.66 9.41 -14.17
N LEU A 124 -12.91 9.19 -13.08
CA LEU A 124 -11.76 10.02 -12.71
C LEU A 124 -10.42 9.49 -13.24
N GLY A 125 -10.42 8.27 -13.80
CA GLY A 125 -9.18 7.58 -14.17
C GLY A 125 -8.26 7.40 -12.96
N ALA A 126 -8.85 7.08 -11.81
CA ALA A 126 -8.18 6.92 -10.53
C ALA A 126 -8.39 5.51 -10.00
N TRP A 127 -7.35 4.93 -9.41
CA TRP A 127 -7.44 3.62 -8.75
C TRP A 127 -6.38 3.48 -7.67
N GLY A 128 -6.66 2.59 -6.73
CA GLY A 128 -5.77 2.25 -5.62
C GLY A 128 -6.12 0.90 -5.01
N LEU A 129 -5.21 0.41 -4.17
CA LEU A 129 -5.42 -0.79 -3.37
C LEU A 129 -5.70 -0.39 -1.94
N GLY A 130 -6.48 -1.18 -1.22
CA GLY A 130 -6.63 -0.98 0.21
C GLY A 130 -7.61 -1.95 0.84
N TRP A 131 -8.49 -1.40 1.68
CA TRP A 131 -9.41 -2.17 2.50
C TRP A 131 -10.72 -1.44 2.73
N GLU A 132 -11.78 -2.23 2.82
CA GLU A 132 -12.94 -1.87 3.62
C GLU A 132 -12.64 -2.18 5.10
N VAL A 133 -12.97 -1.24 5.99
CA VAL A 133 -12.89 -1.47 7.43
C VAL A 133 -14.25 -1.82 7.98
N TRP A 134 -14.34 -3.01 8.56
CA TRP A 134 -15.55 -3.56 9.15
C TRP A 134 -15.47 -3.51 10.68
N LEU A 135 -16.50 -2.97 11.33
CA LEU A 135 -16.67 -2.89 12.78
C LEU A 135 -17.90 -3.72 13.17
N ASP A 136 -17.70 -4.84 13.88
CA ASP A 136 -18.77 -5.75 14.33
C ASP A 136 -19.76 -6.14 13.21
N GLY A 137 -19.25 -6.32 11.98
CA GLY A 137 -20.05 -6.67 10.81
C GLY A 137 -20.67 -5.49 10.05
N LEU A 138 -20.33 -4.26 10.40
CA LEU A 138 -20.72 -3.04 9.67
C LEU A 138 -19.48 -2.40 9.03
N GLU A 139 -19.49 -2.26 7.71
CA GLU A 139 -18.47 -1.50 6.97
C GLU A 139 -18.59 0.00 7.31
N ILE A 140 -17.55 0.58 7.92
CA ILE A 140 -17.57 1.96 8.44
C ILE A 140 -16.59 2.89 7.72
N THR A 141 -15.63 2.37 6.97
CA THR A 141 -14.58 3.19 6.33
C THR A 141 -14.00 2.50 5.11
N GLN A 142 -13.73 3.27 4.06
CA GLN A 142 -12.85 2.87 2.96
C GLN A 142 -11.44 3.39 3.22
N PHE A 143 -10.43 2.56 2.99
CA PHE A 143 -9.02 2.90 3.09
C PHE A 143 -8.36 2.60 1.74
N THR A 144 -7.65 3.55 1.14
CA THR A 144 -7.10 3.37 -0.23
C THR A 144 -5.75 4.05 -0.39
N TYR A 145 -4.78 3.32 -0.93
CA TYR A 145 -3.51 3.89 -1.42
C TYR A 145 -3.61 4.17 -2.91
N PHE A 146 -3.76 5.43 -3.28
CA PHE A 146 -3.86 5.82 -4.68
C PHE A 146 -2.58 5.50 -5.45
N GLN A 147 -2.70 4.66 -6.48
CA GLN A 147 -1.61 4.36 -7.40
C GLN A 147 -1.66 5.27 -8.62
N GLN A 148 -2.88 5.61 -9.06
CA GLN A 148 -3.11 6.55 -10.15
C GLN A 148 -4.29 7.48 -9.86
N ALA A 149 -4.23 8.69 -10.42
CA ALA A 149 -5.37 9.61 -10.51
C ALA A 149 -5.27 10.43 -11.80
N GLY A 150 -6.41 10.68 -12.47
CA GLY A 150 -6.43 11.40 -13.74
C GLY A 150 -5.61 10.73 -14.85
N GLY A 151 -5.32 9.42 -14.72
CA GLY A 151 -4.42 8.68 -15.60
C GLY A 151 -2.92 8.96 -15.40
N PHE A 152 -2.53 9.62 -14.30
CA PHE A 152 -1.14 9.79 -13.88
C PHE A 152 -0.79 8.77 -12.81
N THR A 153 0.39 8.17 -12.95
CA THR A 153 1.03 7.43 -11.86
C THR A 153 1.46 8.39 -10.76
N LEU A 154 1.00 8.16 -9.54
CA LEU A 154 1.28 9.04 -8.41
C LEU A 154 2.67 8.77 -7.84
N ASP A 155 3.38 9.85 -7.51
CA ASP A 155 4.64 9.85 -6.80
C ASP A 155 4.81 11.22 -6.10
N PRO A 156 4.68 11.31 -4.77
CA PRO A 156 4.45 10.19 -3.84
C PRO A 156 3.01 9.67 -3.86
N VAL A 157 2.83 8.44 -3.36
CA VAL A 157 1.52 7.83 -3.15
C VAL A 157 0.77 8.55 -2.03
N SER A 158 -0.55 8.68 -2.20
CA SER A 158 -1.45 9.28 -1.21
C SER A 158 -2.27 8.18 -0.54
N VAL A 159 -2.51 8.32 0.76
CA VAL A 159 -3.44 7.50 1.52
C VAL A 159 -4.75 8.25 1.66
N GLU A 160 -5.84 7.62 1.23
CA GLU A 160 -7.21 8.07 1.42
C GLU A 160 -7.87 7.26 2.54
N ILE A 161 -8.54 7.97 3.45
CA ILE A 161 -9.34 7.38 4.53
C ILE A 161 -10.71 8.06 4.49
N THR A 162 -11.76 7.30 4.19
CA THR A 162 -13.10 7.81 3.97
C THR A 162 -14.07 7.15 4.93
N TYR A 163 -14.48 7.88 5.97
CA TYR A 163 -15.40 7.39 7.01
C TYR A 163 -16.85 7.56 6.56
N GLY A 164 -17.68 6.54 6.75
CA GLY A 164 -19.14 6.65 6.66
C GLY A 164 -19.72 7.10 8.00
N LEU A 165 -19.96 8.40 8.16
CA LEU A 165 -20.28 8.98 9.47
C LEU A 165 -21.60 8.44 10.03
N GLU A 166 -22.63 8.28 9.21
CA GLU A 166 -23.92 7.77 9.68
C GLU A 166 -23.79 6.37 10.25
N ARG A 167 -23.04 5.48 9.60
CA ARG A 167 -22.82 4.11 10.09
C ARG A 167 -22.07 4.10 11.43
N ILE A 168 -21.03 4.93 11.56
CA ILE A 168 -20.28 5.07 12.83
C ILE A 168 -21.19 5.61 13.94
N VAL A 169 -21.99 6.63 13.66
CA VAL A 169 -22.85 7.26 14.67
C VAL A 169 -24.03 6.35 15.05
N MET A 170 -24.62 5.62 14.09
CA MET A 170 -25.64 4.60 14.37
C MET A 170 -25.11 3.56 15.35
N PHE A 171 -23.87 3.09 15.14
CA PHE A 171 -23.21 2.17 16.03
C PHE A 171 -23.02 2.76 17.44
N LEU A 172 -22.46 3.97 17.54
CA LEU A 172 -22.20 4.66 18.82
C LEU A 172 -23.48 4.92 19.62
N GLN A 173 -24.55 5.34 18.94
CA GLN A 173 -25.83 5.67 19.56
C GLN A 173 -26.75 4.45 19.74
N LYS A 174 -26.39 3.29 19.16
CA LYS A 174 -27.15 2.04 19.19
C LYS A 174 -28.57 2.18 18.62
N VAL A 175 -28.71 2.99 17.57
CA VAL A 175 -29.96 3.16 16.82
C VAL A 175 -30.00 2.23 15.60
N ARG A 176 -31.20 1.89 15.11
CA ARG A 176 -31.36 0.91 14.04
C ARG A 176 -31.57 1.53 12.66
N SER A 177 -31.80 2.83 12.64
CA SER A 177 -32.09 3.60 11.43
C SER A 177 -31.29 4.89 11.44
N VAL A 178 -30.77 5.30 10.29
CA VAL A 178 -30.10 6.59 10.13
C VAL A 178 -30.99 7.76 10.55
N TRP A 179 -32.30 7.65 10.32
CA TRP A 179 -33.29 8.69 10.64
C TRP A 179 -33.44 8.92 12.16
N GLU A 180 -33.01 7.97 12.99
CA GLU A 180 -33.07 8.04 14.46
C GLU A 180 -31.81 8.65 15.09
N ILE A 181 -30.76 8.93 14.30
CA ILE A 181 -29.51 9.51 14.80
C ILE A 181 -29.79 10.84 15.50
N ASP A 182 -29.31 11.00 16.73
CA ASP A 182 -29.27 12.27 17.44
C ASP A 182 -28.19 13.19 16.84
N TRP A 183 -28.61 14.35 16.32
CA TRP A 183 -27.74 15.31 15.65
C TRP A 183 -26.99 16.22 16.63
N ASP A 184 -27.72 16.81 17.60
CA ASP A 184 -27.23 17.85 18.53
C ASP A 184 -27.74 17.70 19.97
N GLY A 185 -28.50 16.65 20.30
CA GLY A 185 -29.20 16.46 21.57
C GLY A 185 -30.62 17.01 21.58
N ARG A 186 -31.12 17.55 20.47
CA ARG A 186 -32.46 18.13 20.32
C ARG A 186 -33.18 17.67 19.05
N HIS A 187 -32.45 17.56 17.95
CA HIS A 187 -32.96 17.19 16.63
C HIS A 187 -32.38 15.84 16.21
N THR A 188 -33.19 15.06 15.51
CA THR A 188 -32.75 13.84 14.85
C THR A 188 -32.31 14.12 13.41
N TYR A 189 -31.54 13.21 12.83
CA TYR A 189 -31.22 13.21 11.40
C TYR A 189 -32.49 13.16 10.54
N GLY A 190 -33.53 12.44 10.99
CA GLY A 190 -34.83 12.40 10.36
C GLY A 190 -35.54 13.76 10.32
N ASP A 191 -35.50 14.52 11.42
CA ASP A 191 -36.11 15.87 11.49
C ASP A 191 -35.52 16.83 10.45
N LEU A 192 -34.25 16.62 10.08
CA LEU A 192 -33.50 17.49 9.18
C LEU A 192 -33.50 17.02 7.73
N LEU A 193 -33.39 15.71 7.48
CA LEU A 193 -33.00 15.18 6.17
C LEU A 193 -33.96 14.14 5.59
N LEU A 194 -34.97 13.65 6.33
CA LEU A 194 -35.92 12.66 5.81
C LEU A 194 -36.77 13.23 4.67
N GLN A 195 -37.33 14.44 4.84
CA GLN A 195 -38.13 15.07 3.80
C GLN A 195 -37.30 15.40 2.54
N PRO A 196 -36.09 15.99 2.65
CA PRO A 196 -35.18 16.12 1.51
C PRO A 196 -34.86 14.81 0.79
N GLU A 197 -34.64 13.70 1.51
CA GLU A 197 -34.44 12.38 0.91
C GLU A 197 -35.63 11.95 0.05
N VAL A 198 -36.85 12.07 0.58
CA VAL A 198 -38.08 11.72 -0.14
C VAL A 198 -38.24 12.57 -1.40
N GLU A 199 -38.01 13.88 -1.30
CA GLU A 199 -38.12 14.80 -2.43
C GLU A 199 -37.07 14.52 -3.51
N HIS A 200 -35.83 14.26 -3.10
CA HIS A 200 -34.77 13.88 -4.03
C HIS A 200 -35.08 12.56 -4.74
N CYS A 201 -35.54 11.53 -4.04
CA CYS A 201 -35.93 10.26 -4.66
C CYS A 201 -37.02 10.45 -5.71
N ARG A 202 -38.08 11.20 -5.37
CA ARG A 202 -39.15 11.51 -6.33
C ARG A 202 -38.60 12.22 -7.56
N TYR A 203 -37.71 13.20 -7.38
CA TYR A 203 -37.09 13.88 -8.50
C TYR A 203 -36.23 12.93 -9.35
N ASP A 204 -35.27 12.25 -8.72
CA ASP A 204 -34.25 11.42 -9.36
C ASP A 204 -34.81 10.16 -10.02
N PHE A 205 -35.96 9.64 -9.58
CA PHE A 205 -36.59 8.45 -10.18
C PHE A 205 -37.78 8.79 -11.08
N ASP A 206 -38.60 9.78 -10.73
CA ASP A 206 -39.91 9.96 -11.38
C ASP A 206 -39.98 11.21 -12.26
N TYR A 207 -39.38 12.33 -11.83
CA TYR A 207 -39.66 13.65 -12.43
C TYR A 207 -38.52 14.27 -13.23
N ALA A 208 -37.26 13.91 -13.01
CA ALA A 208 -36.14 14.58 -13.67
C ALA A 208 -36.25 14.49 -15.20
N ASP A 209 -36.20 15.62 -15.90
CA ASP A 209 -36.42 15.65 -17.35
C ASP A 209 -35.18 15.15 -18.08
N VAL A 210 -35.29 13.97 -18.72
CA VAL A 210 -34.17 13.29 -19.39
C VAL A 210 -33.60 14.13 -20.54
N GLU A 211 -34.46 14.78 -21.34
CA GLU A 211 -34.02 15.58 -22.47
C GLU A 211 -33.25 16.81 -21.98
N ARG A 212 -33.79 17.50 -20.97
CA ARG A 212 -33.16 18.68 -20.39
C ARG A 212 -31.84 18.36 -19.69
N LEU A 213 -31.78 17.26 -18.94
CA LEU A 213 -30.53 16.81 -18.31
C LEU A 213 -29.48 16.43 -19.35
N THR A 214 -29.88 15.80 -20.46
CA THR A 214 -28.97 15.51 -21.57
C THR A 214 -28.43 16.79 -22.20
N GLN A 215 -29.28 17.81 -22.41
CA GLN A 215 -28.84 19.12 -22.90
C GLN A 215 -27.87 19.79 -21.91
N MET A 216 -28.21 19.80 -20.62
CA MET A 216 -27.34 20.34 -19.56
C MET A 216 -25.99 19.66 -19.52
N TYR A 217 -25.94 18.33 -19.59
CA TYR A 217 -24.69 17.58 -19.65
C TYR A 217 -23.79 18.07 -20.80
N ASN A 218 -24.36 18.21 -21.99
CA ASN A 218 -23.62 18.63 -23.18
C ASN A 218 -23.11 20.08 -23.04
N LEU A 219 -23.90 20.97 -22.42
CA LEU A 219 -23.50 22.34 -22.14
C LEU A 219 -22.37 22.39 -21.10
N TYR A 220 -22.46 21.61 -20.02
CA TYR A 220 -21.40 21.53 -19.02
C TYR A 220 -20.09 20.99 -19.61
N GLU A 221 -20.16 19.95 -20.46
CA GLU A 221 -18.98 19.44 -21.16
C GLU A 221 -18.34 20.51 -22.06
N ALA A 222 -19.15 21.26 -22.81
CA ALA A 222 -18.65 22.33 -23.67
C ALA A 222 -17.97 23.46 -22.87
N GLU A 223 -18.51 23.79 -21.70
CA GLU A 223 -17.94 24.82 -20.83
C GLU A 223 -16.66 24.35 -20.14
N ALA A 224 -16.58 23.07 -19.72
CA ALA A 224 -15.35 22.46 -19.25
C ALA A 224 -14.22 22.55 -20.29
N LYS A 225 -14.53 22.22 -21.55
CA LYS A 225 -13.58 22.34 -22.68
C LYS A 225 -13.17 23.79 -22.92
N SER A 226 -14.11 24.74 -22.83
CA SER A 226 -13.83 26.17 -23.00
C SER A 226 -12.92 26.70 -21.89
N CYS A 227 -13.16 26.31 -20.64
CA CYS A 227 -12.30 26.65 -19.51
C CYS A 227 -10.88 26.08 -19.67
N LEU A 228 -10.75 24.81 -20.09
CA LEU A 228 -9.46 24.18 -20.38
C LEU A 228 -8.68 24.91 -21.48
N ALA A 229 -9.35 25.33 -22.56
CA ALA A 229 -8.73 26.09 -23.64
C ALA A 229 -8.14 27.44 -23.18
N GLN A 230 -8.67 28.00 -22.07
CA GLN A 230 -8.16 29.22 -21.43
C GLN A 230 -7.18 28.94 -20.28
N GLY A 231 -6.86 27.67 -20.00
CA GLY A 231 -6.00 27.27 -18.88
C GLY A 231 -6.65 27.43 -17.49
N LEU A 232 -7.98 27.51 -17.42
CA LEU A 232 -8.75 27.68 -16.19
C LEU A 232 -9.11 26.31 -15.57
N VAL A 233 -8.18 25.75 -14.79
CA VAL A 233 -8.27 24.38 -14.27
C VAL A 233 -9.44 24.16 -13.30
N ILE A 234 -9.57 25.00 -12.27
CA ILE A 234 -10.61 24.83 -11.24
C ILE A 234 -12.02 24.99 -11.83
N PRO A 235 -12.31 26.03 -12.63
CA PRO A 235 -13.62 26.12 -13.30
C PRO A 235 -13.91 24.92 -14.22
N ALA A 236 -12.90 24.42 -14.94
CA ALA A 236 -13.07 23.22 -15.76
C ALA A 236 -13.44 22.01 -14.90
N HIS A 237 -12.79 21.83 -13.75
CA HIS A 237 -13.12 20.76 -12.79
C HIS A 237 -14.56 20.86 -12.30
N ASP A 238 -15.03 22.05 -11.94
CA ASP A 238 -16.43 22.25 -11.49
C ASP A 238 -17.44 21.76 -12.53
N TYR A 239 -17.20 22.04 -13.82
CA TYR A 239 -18.05 21.52 -14.88
C TYR A 239 -17.94 20.01 -15.08
N VAL A 240 -16.79 19.39 -14.81
CA VAL A 240 -16.67 17.92 -14.76
C VAL A 240 -17.55 17.34 -13.65
N LEU A 241 -17.55 17.95 -12.46
CA LEU A 241 -18.41 17.52 -11.35
C LEU A 241 -19.89 17.62 -11.71
N ARG A 242 -20.30 18.71 -12.38
CA ARG A 242 -21.68 18.88 -12.88
C ARG A 242 -22.04 17.85 -13.94
N CYS A 243 -21.14 17.52 -14.87
CA CYS A 243 -21.34 16.40 -15.79
C CYS A 243 -21.56 15.09 -15.03
N SER A 244 -20.72 14.80 -14.03
CA SER A 244 -20.82 13.57 -13.23
C SER A 244 -22.13 13.46 -12.49
N HIS A 245 -22.57 14.51 -11.79
CA HIS A 245 -23.82 14.47 -11.05
C HIS A 245 -25.03 14.39 -12.00
N THR A 246 -25.00 15.11 -13.12
CA THR A 246 -26.05 15.04 -14.15
C THR A 246 -26.16 13.64 -14.75
N PHE A 247 -25.03 12.99 -15.01
CA PHE A 247 -24.99 11.60 -15.44
C PHE A 247 -25.61 10.66 -14.40
N ASN A 248 -25.28 10.82 -13.10
CA ASN A 248 -25.85 9.97 -12.07
C ASN A 248 -27.37 10.08 -11.97
N ILE A 249 -27.94 11.29 -12.15
CA ILE A 249 -29.40 11.47 -12.20
C ILE A 249 -29.98 10.78 -13.45
N LEU A 250 -29.37 10.96 -14.62
CA LEU A 250 -29.81 10.28 -15.85
C LEU A 250 -29.80 8.75 -15.70
N ASP A 251 -28.79 8.20 -15.04
CA ASP A 251 -28.65 6.77 -14.77
C ASP A 251 -29.73 6.29 -13.78
N ALA A 252 -29.97 7.03 -12.69
CA ALA A 252 -31.03 6.74 -11.72
C ALA A 252 -32.44 6.78 -12.33
N ARG A 253 -32.68 7.67 -13.31
CA ARG A 253 -33.93 7.72 -14.10
C ARG A 253 -34.12 6.50 -15.01
N GLY A 254 -33.13 5.61 -15.12
CA GLY A 254 -33.16 4.47 -16.04
C GLY A 254 -33.09 4.85 -17.51
N ALA A 255 -32.64 6.08 -17.82
CA ALA A 255 -32.60 6.61 -19.19
C ALA A 255 -31.36 6.16 -19.98
N ILE A 256 -30.34 5.64 -19.30
CA ILE A 256 -29.04 5.32 -19.88
C ILE A 256 -28.88 3.80 -20.10
N GLY A 257 -28.77 3.38 -21.35
CA GLY A 257 -28.42 2.00 -21.70
C GLY A 257 -26.92 1.69 -21.50
N VAL A 258 -26.54 0.40 -21.49
CA VAL A 258 -25.15 -0.05 -21.25
C VAL A 258 -24.13 0.60 -22.20
N THR A 259 -24.42 0.66 -23.50
CA THR A 259 -23.53 1.28 -24.50
C THR A 259 -23.39 2.78 -24.28
N GLU A 260 -24.47 3.43 -23.88
CA GLU A 260 -24.47 4.87 -23.64
C GLU A 260 -23.74 5.23 -22.34
N ARG A 261 -23.88 4.40 -21.30
CA ARG A 261 -23.11 4.52 -20.06
C ARG A 261 -21.61 4.54 -20.34
N ALA A 262 -21.11 3.61 -21.15
CA ALA A 262 -19.71 3.57 -21.55
C ALA A 262 -19.26 4.85 -22.28
N ARG A 263 -20.12 5.42 -23.13
CA ARG A 263 -19.86 6.69 -23.83
C ARG A 263 -19.76 7.87 -22.87
N TYR A 264 -20.67 7.97 -21.89
CA TYR A 264 -20.62 9.02 -20.87
C TYR A 264 -19.34 8.92 -20.02
N PHE A 265 -18.97 7.72 -19.56
CA PHE A 265 -17.72 7.54 -18.82
C PHE A 265 -16.48 7.86 -19.64
N ALA A 266 -16.44 7.52 -20.93
CA ALA A 266 -15.32 7.89 -21.79
C ALA A 266 -15.15 9.41 -21.89
N ARG A 267 -16.26 10.14 -22.10
CA ARG A 267 -16.28 11.61 -22.16
C ARG A 267 -15.82 12.26 -20.84
N MET A 268 -16.33 11.80 -19.70
CA MET A 268 -15.92 12.33 -18.38
C MET A 268 -14.45 12.03 -18.09
N ARG A 269 -13.99 10.81 -18.43
CA ARG A 269 -12.59 10.42 -18.23
C ARG A 269 -11.63 11.26 -19.07
N GLU A 270 -12.00 11.59 -20.30
CA GLU A 270 -11.23 12.48 -21.16
C GLU A 270 -11.09 13.88 -20.53
N LEU A 271 -12.21 14.46 -20.05
CA LEU A 271 -12.19 15.75 -19.36
C LEU A 271 -11.37 15.71 -18.07
N ALA A 272 -11.59 14.70 -17.21
CA ALA A 272 -10.88 14.55 -15.94
C ALA A 272 -9.36 14.42 -16.16
N ARG A 273 -8.94 13.66 -17.17
CA ARG A 273 -7.54 13.55 -17.58
C ARG A 273 -6.98 14.90 -18.06
N ALA A 274 -7.73 15.65 -18.86
CA ALA A 274 -7.32 16.97 -19.34
C ALA A 274 -7.18 17.98 -18.19
N VAL A 275 -8.12 17.98 -17.23
CA VAL A 275 -8.05 18.79 -16.00
C VAL A 275 -6.82 18.40 -15.18
N ALA A 276 -6.57 17.11 -14.97
CA ALA A 276 -5.40 16.63 -14.23
C ALA A 276 -4.08 17.04 -14.89
N GLN A 277 -3.96 16.92 -16.21
CA GLN A 277 -2.79 17.37 -16.97
C GLN A 277 -2.58 18.88 -16.82
N ALA A 278 -3.62 19.68 -17.07
CA ALA A 278 -3.55 21.13 -16.96
C ALA A 278 -3.21 21.58 -15.53
N TYR A 279 -3.72 20.87 -14.51
CA TYR A 279 -3.38 21.10 -13.11
C TYR A 279 -1.90 20.88 -12.84
N VAL A 280 -1.35 19.71 -13.22
CA VAL A 280 0.06 19.39 -12.99
C VAL A 280 0.97 20.39 -13.71
N GLU A 281 0.67 20.73 -14.96
CA GLU A 281 1.40 21.75 -15.72
C GLU A 281 1.34 23.13 -15.05
N GLN A 282 0.19 23.52 -14.51
CA GLN A 282 0.05 24.75 -13.74
C GLN A 282 0.91 24.72 -12.47
N ARG A 283 0.92 23.61 -11.71
CA ARG A 283 1.75 23.46 -10.52
C ARG A 283 3.24 23.46 -10.86
N GLN A 284 3.64 22.81 -11.95
CA GLN A 284 5.02 22.78 -12.43
C GLN A 284 5.51 24.17 -12.87
N ARG A 285 4.68 24.97 -13.56
CA ARG A 285 5.01 26.37 -13.90
C ARG A 285 5.20 27.26 -12.67
N LEU A 286 4.55 26.92 -11.56
CA LEU A 286 4.73 27.58 -10.27
C LEU A 286 5.89 26.98 -9.47
N GLU A 287 6.67 26.09 -10.08
CA GLU A 287 7.82 25.39 -9.46
C GLU A 287 7.44 24.60 -8.20
N PHE A 288 6.22 24.05 -8.15
CA PHE A 288 5.70 23.27 -7.02
C PHE A 288 5.93 23.95 -5.65
N PRO A 289 5.26 25.09 -5.39
CA PRO A 289 5.60 26.00 -4.29
C PRO A 289 5.45 25.41 -2.88
N TRP A 290 4.84 24.24 -2.74
CA TRP A 290 4.64 23.54 -1.47
C TRP A 290 5.57 22.34 -1.27
N LEU A 291 6.52 22.10 -2.18
CA LEU A 291 7.61 21.16 -1.90
C LEU A 291 8.33 21.56 -0.60
N GLY A 292 8.54 20.57 0.27
CA GLY A 292 9.10 20.77 1.61
C GLY A 292 8.17 21.42 2.63
N ARG A 293 6.92 21.77 2.27
CA ARG A 293 5.89 22.31 3.17
C ARG A 293 4.82 21.26 3.46
N GLY A 294 5.13 20.28 4.30
CA GLY A 294 4.17 19.25 4.66
C GLY A 294 4.76 18.18 5.57
N GLY A 295 3.89 17.27 6.00
CA GLY A 295 4.19 16.24 6.98
C GLY A 295 3.11 16.21 8.06
N ILE A 296 2.59 15.02 8.37
CA ILE A 296 1.83 14.82 9.59
C ILE A 296 2.81 15.02 10.74
N LYS A 297 2.44 15.76 11.78
CA LYS A 297 3.25 15.79 12.99
C LYS A 297 3.27 14.35 13.53
N PRO A 298 4.46 13.73 13.69
CA PRO A 298 4.51 12.46 14.37
C PRO A 298 3.88 12.67 15.74
N LEU A 299 2.79 11.94 16.05
CA LEU A 299 2.50 11.68 17.45
C LEU A 299 3.70 10.90 17.92
N THR A 300 4.24 11.31 19.06
CA THR A 300 5.39 10.69 19.70
C THR A 300 5.35 9.17 19.63
N THR A 301 5.98 8.64 18.58
CA THR A 301 6.80 7.46 18.58
C THR A 301 8.01 7.87 17.77
N GLU A 302 8.95 8.54 18.44
CA GLU A 302 10.33 8.12 18.29
C GLU A 302 10.36 6.61 18.61
N GLU A 303 9.94 5.79 17.65
CA GLU A 303 10.70 4.60 17.45
C GLU A 303 12.01 5.12 16.90
N ALA A 304 12.94 5.32 17.83
CA ALA A 304 14.34 5.46 17.53
C ALA A 304 14.61 4.52 16.36
N ALA A 305 15.12 5.08 15.26
CA ALA A 305 15.68 4.29 14.18
C ALA A 305 16.42 3.12 14.85
N PRO A 306 16.09 1.86 14.52
CA PRO A 306 16.58 0.72 15.27
C PRO A 306 18.06 0.96 15.51
N ALA A 307 18.45 1.06 16.79
CA ALA A 307 19.83 1.31 17.17
C ALA A 307 20.71 0.39 16.31
N GLU A 308 21.80 0.92 15.77
CA GLU A 308 22.72 0.11 14.97
C GLU A 308 22.87 -1.24 15.66
N PRO A 309 22.51 -2.35 14.98
CA PRO A 309 22.43 -3.62 15.64
C PRO A 309 23.77 -3.86 16.32
N GLU A 310 23.78 -3.98 17.65
CA GLU A 310 24.99 -4.34 18.37
C GLU A 310 25.56 -5.57 17.68
N ALA A 311 26.80 -5.46 17.21
CA ALA A 311 27.44 -6.48 16.40
C ALA A 311 27.70 -7.72 17.26
N THR A 312 26.68 -8.56 17.39
CA THR A 312 26.79 -9.91 17.95
C THR A 312 27.67 -10.75 17.04
N ALA A 313 28.60 -11.48 17.63
CA ALA A 313 29.53 -12.32 16.89
C ALA A 313 28.77 -13.34 16.02
N PRO A 314 29.27 -13.67 14.82
CA PRO A 314 28.65 -14.68 13.97
C PRO A 314 28.67 -16.05 14.68
N PRO A 315 27.61 -16.86 14.52
CA PRO A 315 27.54 -18.15 15.16
C PRO A 315 28.63 -19.09 14.63
N THR A 316 29.12 -19.97 15.50
CA THR A 316 30.16 -20.97 15.18
C THR A 316 29.59 -22.38 15.07
N GLN A 317 28.34 -22.59 15.46
CA GLN A 317 27.63 -23.86 15.39
C GLN A 317 26.30 -23.69 14.64
N PRO A 318 25.72 -24.77 14.09
CA PRO A 318 24.41 -24.70 13.46
C PRO A 318 23.35 -24.15 14.41
N THR A 319 22.56 -23.19 13.94
CA THR A 319 21.55 -22.49 14.75
C THR A 319 20.28 -22.22 13.94
N THR A 320 19.29 -21.60 14.54
CA THR A 320 18.02 -21.27 13.88
C THR A 320 18.14 -19.95 13.12
N PHE A 321 17.78 -19.96 11.85
CA PHE A 321 17.54 -18.76 11.07
C PHE A 321 16.06 -18.39 11.06
N LEU A 322 15.77 -17.10 11.28
CA LEU A 322 14.44 -16.50 11.24
C LEU A 322 14.46 -15.33 10.25
N LEU A 323 13.54 -15.33 9.29
CA LEU A 323 13.12 -14.15 8.54
C LEU A 323 11.63 -13.90 8.84
N GLU A 324 11.29 -12.67 9.23
CA GLU A 324 9.91 -12.19 9.29
C GLU A 324 9.76 -10.97 8.38
N ILE A 325 8.78 -11.02 7.49
CA ILE A 325 8.34 -9.90 6.65
C ILE A 325 7.02 -9.40 7.21
N GLY A 326 7.06 -8.26 7.90
CA GLY A 326 5.91 -7.64 8.52
C GLY A 326 5.22 -6.65 7.61
N THR A 327 3.92 -6.81 7.42
CA THR A 327 3.12 -6.03 6.47
C THR A 327 1.86 -5.43 7.12
N GLU A 328 1.23 -4.49 6.44
CA GLU A 328 -0.22 -4.26 6.59
C GLU A 328 -1.01 -5.50 6.10
N GLU A 329 -2.31 -5.59 6.41
CA GLU A 329 -3.15 -6.76 6.16
C GLU A 329 -3.15 -7.21 4.69
N LEU A 330 -2.45 -8.31 4.42
CA LEU A 330 -2.45 -9.01 3.15
C LEU A 330 -3.83 -9.62 2.88
N PRO A 331 -4.26 -9.59 1.61
CA PRO A 331 -5.32 -10.45 1.12
C PRO A 331 -5.08 -11.92 1.45
N ALA A 332 -6.17 -12.69 1.61
CA ALA A 332 -6.09 -14.12 1.88
C ALA A 332 -5.35 -14.85 0.74
N ASP A 333 -5.71 -14.57 -0.51
CA ASP A 333 -5.10 -15.21 -1.69
C ASP A 333 -3.61 -14.84 -1.84
N ASP A 334 -3.24 -13.58 -1.56
CA ASP A 334 -1.84 -13.13 -1.61
C ASP A 334 -1.01 -13.77 -0.50
N LEU A 335 -1.58 -13.94 0.70
CA LEU A 335 -0.94 -14.67 1.80
C LEU A 335 -0.66 -16.12 1.40
N GLU A 336 -1.67 -16.84 0.90
CA GLU A 336 -1.51 -18.23 0.47
C GLU A 336 -0.47 -18.37 -0.65
N SER A 337 -0.52 -17.48 -1.64
CA SER A 337 0.42 -17.41 -2.74
C SER A 337 1.86 -17.15 -2.25
N ALA A 338 2.06 -16.17 -1.38
CA ALA A 338 3.39 -15.86 -0.83
C ALA A 338 3.95 -17.03 -0.02
N LEU A 339 3.13 -17.70 0.80
CA LEU A 339 3.56 -18.86 1.56
C LEU A 339 3.94 -20.03 0.64
N ALA A 340 3.20 -20.26 -0.45
CA ALA A 340 3.55 -21.28 -1.45
C ALA A 340 4.88 -20.94 -2.14
N GLN A 341 5.05 -19.69 -2.60
CA GLN A 341 6.28 -19.23 -3.24
C GLN A 341 7.49 -19.35 -2.32
N LEU A 342 7.37 -18.96 -1.04
CA LEU A 342 8.47 -19.08 -0.07
C LEU A 342 8.85 -20.54 0.19
N ARG A 343 7.88 -21.47 0.25
CA ARG A 343 8.17 -22.91 0.41
C ARG A 343 8.95 -23.49 -0.76
N GLU A 344 8.74 -22.98 -1.96
CA GLU A 344 9.45 -23.41 -3.17
C GLU A 344 10.82 -22.72 -3.31
N THR A 345 10.83 -21.39 -3.18
CA THR A 345 12.00 -20.57 -3.51
C THR A 345 13.07 -20.59 -2.44
N VAL A 346 12.73 -20.65 -1.15
CA VAL A 346 13.72 -20.63 -0.07
C VAL A 346 14.69 -21.82 -0.16
N PRO A 347 14.24 -23.08 -0.29
CA PRO A 347 15.14 -24.22 -0.49
C PRO A 347 16.08 -24.04 -1.69
N ALA A 348 15.56 -23.55 -2.83
CA ALA A 348 16.34 -23.35 -4.03
C ALA A 348 17.44 -22.29 -3.84
N HIS A 349 17.10 -21.15 -3.23
CA HIS A 349 18.06 -20.07 -2.96
C HIS A 349 19.11 -20.50 -1.93
N LEU A 350 18.73 -21.26 -0.89
CA LEU A 350 19.69 -21.77 0.10
C LEU A 350 20.63 -22.81 -0.52
N GLU A 351 20.15 -23.69 -1.39
CA GLU A 351 20.99 -24.66 -2.10
C GLU A 351 21.97 -23.98 -3.05
N GLU A 352 21.51 -23.01 -3.85
CA GLU A 352 22.37 -22.21 -4.71
C GLU A 352 23.43 -21.44 -3.92
N ALA A 353 23.02 -20.88 -2.77
CA ALA A 353 23.92 -20.26 -1.81
C ALA A 353 24.78 -21.27 -1.04
N ARG A 354 24.61 -22.58 -1.24
CA ARG A 354 25.32 -23.67 -0.55
C ARG A 354 25.23 -23.56 0.98
N LEU A 355 24.09 -23.11 1.50
CA LEU A 355 23.80 -23.04 2.92
C LEU A 355 22.96 -24.24 3.34
N ASP A 356 23.56 -25.12 4.14
CA ASP A 356 22.87 -26.30 4.65
C ASP A 356 21.96 -25.93 5.83
N TYR A 357 20.84 -26.64 5.94
CA TYR A 357 19.89 -26.55 7.05
C TYR A 357 19.25 -27.93 7.29
N GLN A 358 18.65 -28.14 8.46
CA GLN A 358 18.06 -29.44 8.82
C GLN A 358 16.56 -29.50 8.54
N ALA A 359 15.83 -28.43 8.86
CA ALA A 359 14.39 -28.36 8.65
C ALA A 359 13.97 -26.93 8.30
N LEU A 360 12.94 -26.80 7.46
CA LEU A 360 12.39 -25.52 7.03
C LEU A 360 10.89 -25.47 7.36
N GLN A 361 10.46 -24.36 7.96
CA GLN A 361 9.05 -24.04 8.17
C GLN A 361 8.75 -22.67 7.56
N VAL A 362 7.60 -22.59 6.88
CA VAL A 362 7.07 -21.34 6.33
C VAL A 362 5.68 -21.13 6.91
N LEU A 363 5.54 -20.06 7.68
CA LEU A 363 4.35 -19.70 8.45
C LEU A 363 3.89 -18.30 8.05
N GLY A 364 2.62 -17.99 8.27
CA GLY A 364 2.13 -16.64 8.01
C GLY A 364 0.81 -16.32 8.69
N THR A 365 0.55 -15.03 8.79
CA THR A 365 -0.73 -14.42 9.13
C THR A 365 -0.96 -13.26 8.15
N PRO A 366 -2.14 -12.65 8.08
CA PRO A 366 -2.37 -11.51 7.18
C PRO A 366 -1.35 -10.37 7.35
N ARG A 367 -0.69 -10.22 8.51
CA ARG A 367 0.31 -9.17 8.73
C ARG A 367 1.77 -9.64 8.75
N ARG A 368 2.04 -10.93 8.53
CA ARG A 368 3.42 -11.43 8.54
C ARG A 368 3.62 -12.68 7.72
N LEU A 369 4.75 -12.74 7.03
CA LEU A 369 5.30 -13.94 6.40
C LEU A 369 6.56 -14.34 7.16
N VAL A 370 6.71 -15.60 7.51
CA VAL A 370 7.81 -16.10 8.35
C VAL A 370 8.48 -17.29 7.69
N VAL A 371 9.80 -17.26 7.64
CA VAL A 371 10.66 -18.38 7.26
C VAL A 371 11.52 -18.74 8.47
N LEU A 372 11.42 -20.00 8.91
CA LEU A 372 12.20 -20.53 10.01
C LEU A 372 13.00 -21.75 9.52
N ALA A 373 14.33 -21.63 9.50
CA ALA A 373 15.21 -22.71 9.11
C ALA A 373 16.05 -23.17 10.32
N GLN A 374 15.80 -24.39 10.78
CA GLN A 374 16.48 -24.97 11.94
C GLN A 374 17.78 -25.64 11.53
N GLY A 375 18.79 -25.56 12.40
CA GLY A 375 20.09 -26.19 12.17
C GLY A 375 20.82 -25.62 10.95
N MET A 376 20.64 -24.34 10.65
CA MET A 376 21.33 -23.65 9.57
C MET A 376 22.82 -23.60 9.86
N ALA A 377 23.64 -24.04 8.90
CA ALA A 377 25.08 -24.03 9.02
C ALA A 377 25.62 -22.61 9.21
N PRO A 378 26.64 -22.41 10.06
CA PRO A 378 27.22 -21.09 10.32
C PRO A 378 27.98 -20.51 9.11
N ARG A 379 28.28 -21.34 8.10
CA ARG A 379 29.03 -20.98 6.89
C ARG A 379 28.52 -21.75 5.68
N GLN A 380 28.73 -21.20 4.49
CA GLN A 380 28.51 -21.91 3.22
C GLN A 380 29.41 -23.13 3.10
N ARG A 381 28.93 -24.15 2.39
CA ARG A 381 29.80 -25.25 1.95
C ARG A 381 30.92 -24.69 1.05
N PRO A 382 32.17 -25.15 1.25
CA PRO A 382 33.27 -24.79 0.37
C PRO A 382 33.00 -25.32 -1.05
N LEU A 383 33.45 -24.57 -2.05
CA LEU A 383 33.33 -24.96 -3.45
C LEU A 383 34.68 -25.45 -3.96
N GLU A 384 34.75 -26.69 -4.42
CA GLU A 384 35.92 -27.20 -5.13
C GLU A 384 35.66 -27.13 -6.63
N THR A 385 36.46 -26.34 -7.34
CA THR A 385 36.41 -26.24 -8.81
C THR A 385 37.67 -26.84 -9.42
N VAL A 386 37.50 -27.57 -10.52
CA VAL A 386 38.61 -28.13 -11.30
C VAL A 386 38.80 -27.28 -12.54
N VAL A 387 39.88 -26.52 -12.59
CA VAL A 387 40.19 -25.64 -13.73
C VAL A 387 41.10 -26.38 -14.71
N LYS A 388 40.67 -26.49 -15.97
CA LYS A 388 41.47 -27.08 -17.05
C LYS A 388 42.61 -26.14 -17.45
N GLY A 389 43.83 -26.66 -17.41
CA GLY A 389 45.05 -25.98 -17.80
C GLY A 389 45.61 -26.49 -19.12
N PRO A 390 46.92 -26.24 -19.40
CA PRO A 390 47.55 -26.67 -20.63
C PRO A 390 47.63 -28.21 -20.74
N PRO A 391 47.77 -28.76 -21.96
CA PRO A 391 48.03 -30.18 -22.18
C PRO A 391 49.23 -30.67 -21.35
N ALA A 392 49.16 -31.89 -20.83
CA ALA A 392 50.16 -32.44 -19.92
C ALA A 392 51.58 -32.45 -20.52
N HIS A 393 51.70 -32.67 -21.83
CA HIS A 393 52.98 -32.66 -22.56
C HIS A 393 53.58 -31.25 -22.73
N ILE A 394 52.79 -30.18 -22.51
CA ILE A 394 53.27 -28.79 -22.50
C ILE A 394 53.60 -28.36 -21.07
N ALA A 395 52.89 -28.92 -20.10
CA ALA A 395 53.02 -28.56 -18.69
C ALA A 395 54.22 -29.22 -17.99
N PHE A 396 54.63 -30.42 -18.41
CA PHE A 396 55.77 -31.14 -17.88
C PHE A 396 56.75 -31.50 -19.01
N ASP A 397 58.06 -31.38 -18.74
CA ASP A 397 59.10 -31.78 -19.68
C ASP A 397 59.35 -33.30 -19.68
N GLU A 398 60.26 -33.78 -20.54
CA GLU A 398 60.58 -35.22 -20.66
C GLU A 398 61.18 -35.82 -19.37
N ALA A 399 61.70 -34.99 -18.46
CA ALA A 399 62.21 -35.41 -17.16
C ALA A 399 61.15 -35.31 -16.04
N GLY A 400 59.92 -34.90 -16.37
CA GLY A 400 58.81 -34.74 -15.44
C GLY A 400 58.82 -33.42 -14.66
N ASN A 401 59.70 -32.46 -15.00
CA ASN A 401 59.76 -31.17 -14.32
C ASN A 401 58.71 -30.20 -14.86
N PRO A 402 58.11 -29.36 -14.00
CA PRO A 402 57.10 -28.40 -14.43
C PRO A 402 57.70 -27.27 -15.27
N THR A 403 57.15 -27.07 -16.47
CA THR A 403 57.58 -26.02 -17.40
C THR A 403 57.09 -24.64 -16.94
N ARG A 404 57.54 -23.57 -17.61
CA ARG A 404 57.00 -22.21 -17.40
C ARG A 404 55.48 -22.14 -17.59
N ALA A 405 54.91 -22.99 -18.44
CA ALA A 405 53.47 -23.05 -18.65
C ALA A 405 52.73 -23.61 -17.42
N ALA A 406 53.24 -24.67 -16.78
CA ALA A 406 52.70 -25.19 -15.53
C ALA A 406 52.87 -24.19 -14.38
N GLN A 407 54.03 -23.53 -14.27
CA GLN A 407 54.30 -22.53 -13.24
C GLN A 407 53.40 -21.29 -13.37
N GLY A 408 53.23 -20.80 -14.60
CA GLY A 408 52.32 -19.69 -14.90
C GLY A 408 50.86 -20.05 -14.61
N PHE A 409 50.44 -21.27 -14.98
CA PHE A 409 49.10 -21.77 -14.69
C PHE A 409 48.83 -21.91 -13.19
N ALA A 410 49.73 -22.55 -12.43
CA ALA A 410 49.62 -22.68 -10.98
C ALA A 410 49.50 -21.31 -10.29
N ARG A 411 50.35 -20.35 -10.67
CA ARG A 411 50.34 -19.00 -10.13
C ARG A 411 49.04 -18.25 -10.44
N ALA A 412 48.51 -18.39 -11.66
CA ALA A 412 47.24 -17.79 -12.05
C ALA A 412 46.05 -18.38 -11.26
N GLN A 413 46.13 -19.66 -10.88
CA GLN A 413 45.09 -20.35 -10.10
C GLN A 413 45.30 -20.26 -8.58
N GLY A 414 46.41 -19.69 -8.11
CA GLY A 414 46.72 -19.52 -6.69
C GLY A 414 47.07 -20.83 -5.96
N VAL A 415 47.50 -21.87 -6.68
CA VAL A 415 47.88 -23.19 -6.13
C VAL A 415 49.38 -23.43 -6.27
N ALA A 416 49.97 -24.33 -5.47
CA ALA A 416 51.36 -24.72 -5.68
C ALA A 416 51.47 -25.60 -6.94
N VAL A 417 52.60 -25.51 -7.63
CA VAL A 417 52.87 -26.32 -8.84
C VAL A 417 52.83 -27.82 -8.54
N ALA A 418 53.18 -28.21 -7.31
CA ALA A 418 53.12 -29.59 -6.82
C ALA A 418 51.68 -30.12 -6.66
N ASP A 419 50.69 -29.22 -6.54
CA ASP A 419 49.27 -29.58 -6.34
C ASP A 419 48.51 -29.70 -7.68
N LEU A 420 49.22 -29.57 -8.81
CA LEU A 420 48.67 -29.74 -10.14
C LEU A 420 48.47 -31.23 -10.45
N GLU A 421 47.26 -31.61 -10.88
CA GLU A 421 46.93 -32.99 -11.25
C GLU A 421 46.88 -33.13 -12.77
N VAL A 422 47.27 -34.28 -13.32
CA VAL A 422 47.00 -34.61 -14.73
C VAL A 422 45.72 -35.43 -14.80
N ARG A 423 44.75 -35.00 -15.62
CA ARG A 423 43.52 -35.76 -15.89
C ARG A 423 43.30 -35.97 -17.37
N GLU A 424 42.74 -37.14 -17.72
CA GLU A 424 42.18 -37.38 -19.04
C GLU A 424 40.82 -36.68 -19.17
N MET A 425 40.66 -35.93 -20.25
CA MET A 425 39.44 -35.21 -20.61
C MET A 425 39.20 -35.35 -22.12
N GLU A 426 38.01 -34.99 -22.60
CA GLU A 426 37.76 -34.93 -24.04
C GLU A 426 38.83 -34.06 -24.74
N GLY A 427 39.57 -34.68 -25.68
CA GLY A 427 40.67 -34.05 -26.39
C GLY A 427 42.06 -34.19 -25.76
N GLY A 428 42.29 -35.11 -24.81
CA GLY A 428 43.63 -35.53 -24.36
C GLY A 428 43.91 -35.38 -22.85
N ARG A 429 45.18 -35.53 -22.45
CA ARG A 429 45.64 -35.35 -21.06
C ARG A 429 45.94 -33.87 -20.79
N TYR A 430 45.31 -33.30 -19.79
CA TYR A 430 45.50 -31.90 -19.38
C TYR A 430 45.92 -31.82 -17.92
N VAL A 431 46.70 -30.80 -17.61
CA VAL A 431 46.92 -30.41 -16.23
C VAL A 431 45.70 -29.68 -15.72
N VAL A 432 45.26 -29.98 -14.50
CA VAL A 432 44.15 -29.33 -13.82
C VAL A 432 44.61 -28.80 -12.48
N ALA A 433 44.06 -27.65 -12.10
CA ALA A 433 44.21 -27.11 -10.75
C ALA A 433 42.90 -27.32 -10.00
N ARG A 434 42.96 -27.89 -8.79
CA ARG A 434 41.84 -27.87 -7.86
C ARG A 434 41.86 -26.57 -7.08
N ARG A 435 40.88 -25.72 -7.29
CA ARG A 435 40.71 -24.48 -6.54
C ARG A 435 39.59 -24.69 -5.52
N ARG A 436 39.96 -24.65 -4.25
CA ARG A 436 39.01 -24.65 -3.13
C ARG A 436 38.72 -23.21 -2.72
N GLU A 437 37.47 -22.79 -2.87
CA GLU A 437 36.97 -21.53 -2.35
C GLU A 437 36.36 -21.77 -0.98
N GLU A 438 36.89 -21.12 0.06
CA GLU A 438 36.32 -21.20 1.40
C GLU A 438 34.93 -20.55 1.44
N GLY A 439 33.99 -21.22 2.11
CA GLY A 439 32.64 -20.68 2.29
C GLY A 439 32.64 -19.45 3.19
N LYS A 440 31.77 -18.49 2.88
CA LYS A 440 31.58 -17.28 3.68
C LYS A 440 30.71 -17.54 4.92
N PRO A 441 30.78 -16.68 5.95
CA PRO A 441 29.80 -16.71 7.05
C PRO A 441 28.37 -16.65 6.52
N ALA A 442 27.48 -17.47 7.08
CA ALA A 442 26.10 -17.56 6.62
C ALA A 442 25.39 -16.20 6.71
N GLY A 443 25.65 -15.42 7.77
CA GLY A 443 25.07 -14.09 7.92
C GLY A 443 25.41 -13.13 6.78
N GLU A 444 26.64 -13.14 6.25
CA GLU A 444 27.03 -12.29 5.11
C GLU A 444 26.33 -12.70 3.81
N VAL A 445 26.03 -13.99 3.68
CA VAL A 445 25.40 -14.57 2.49
C VAL A 445 23.90 -14.28 2.52
N LEU A 446 23.27 -14.50 3.67
CA LEU A 446 21.87 -14.17 3.91
C LEU A 446 21.63 -12.67 3.74
N ALA A 447 22.50 -11.80 4.26
CA ALA A 447 22.36 -10.34 4.09
C ALA A 447 22.27 -9.90 2.61
N ARG A 448 22.88 -10.66 1.69
CA ARG A 448 22.80 -10.41 0.24
C ARG A 448 21.59 -11.10 -0.40
N LEU A 449 21.25 -12.30 0.06
CA LEU A 449 20.19 -13.14 -0.50
C LEU A 449 18.79 -12.65 -0.15
N LEU A 450 18.57 -12.14 1.06
CA LEU A 450 17.24 -11.84 1.57
C LEU A 450 16.51 -10.72 0.82
N PRO A 451 17.15 -9.60 0.41
CA PRO A 451 16.51 -8.61 -0.45
C PRO A 451 15.99 -9.22 -1.76
N ASP A 452 16.79 -10.07 -2.41
CA ASP A 452 16.43 -10.72 -3.67
C ASP A 452 15.29 -11.73 -3.49
N LEU A 453 15.30 -12.48 -2.39
CA LEU A 453 14.22 -13.39 -2.01
C LEU A 453 12.88 -12.65 -1.85
N ILE A 454 12.88 -11.52 -1.14
CA ILE A 454 11.66 -10.71 -0.95
C ILE A 454 11.22 -10.08 -2.27
N ALA A 455 12.18 -9.56 -3.06
CA ALA A 455 11.93 -9.00 -4.38
C ALA A 455 11.41 -10.04 -5.38
N GLY A 456 11.69 -11.32 -5.16
CA GLY A 456 11.23 -12.44 -5.97
C GLY A 456 9.75 -12.77 -5.81
N LEU A 457 9.10 -12.34 -4.72
CA LEU A 457 7.68 -12.59 -4.50
C LEU A 457 6.82 -11.86 -5.54
N ARG A 458 5.84 -12.59 -6.10
CA ARG A 458 4.93 -12.12 -7.14
C ARG A 458 3.50 -12.17 -6.66
N PHE A 459 2.75 -11.09 -6.95
CA PHE A 459 1.35 -10.94 -6.58
C PHE A 459 0.54 -10.54 -7.81
N LYS A 460 -0.76 -10.85 -7.80
CA LYS A 460 -1.66 -10.52 -8.90
C LYS A 460 -1.78 -9.00 -9.08
N MET A 461 -1.89 -8.30 -7.95
CA MET A 461 -1.84 -6.85 -7.88
C MET A 461 -0.79 -6.42 -6.87
N SER A 462 -0.21 -5.26 -7.08
CA SER A 462 0.78 -4.70 -6.17
C SER A 462 0.64 -3.19 -6.14
N MET A 463 1.09 -2.61 -5.04
CA MET A 463 1.06 -1.19 -4.79
C MET A 463 2.43 -0.70 -4.34
N ARG A 464 2.64 0.59 -4.56
CA ARG A 464 3.73 1.38 -4.00
C ARG A 464 3.14 2.21 -2.87
N TRP A 465 3.95 2.57 -1.87
CA TRP A 465 3.48 3.33 -0.71
C TRP A 465 4.45 4.39 -0.23
N ASN A 466 5.76 4.21 -0.45
CA ASN A 466 6.79 5.13 0.00
C ASN A 466 7.78 5.48 -1.11
N ALA A 467 8.76 6.32 -0.76
CA ALA A 467 9.78 6.82 -1.68
C ALA A 467 10.73 5.72 -2.25
N SER A 468 10.74 4.51 -1.68
CA SER A 468 11.53 3.40 -2.25
C SER A 468 10.99 2.95 -3.62
N ASN A 469 9.72 3.27 -3.91
CA ASN A 469 9.02 2.93 -5.14
C ASN A 469 8.93 1.41 -5.41
N VAL A 470 9.25 0.58 -4.41
CA VAL A 470 9.08 -0.88 -4.45
C VAL A 470 7.60 -1.21 -4.53
N ALA A 471 7.27 -2.19 -5.37
CA ALA A 471 5.93 -2.76 -5.46
C ALA A 471 5.83 -4.03 -4.60
N PHE A 472 4.78 -4.12 -3.80
CA PHE A 472 4.44 -5.32 -3.01
C PHE A 472 2.92 -5.43 -2.88
N SER A 473 2.40 -6.57 -2.40
CA SER A 473 0.95 -6.72 -2.19
C SER A 473 0.39 -5.64 -1.27
N ARG A 474 1.04 -5.41 -0.11
CA ARG A 474 0.71 -4.35 0.86
C ARG A 474 1.98 -3.77 1.49
N PRO A 475 1.94 -2.58 2.11
CA PRO A 475 3.13 -1.95 2.69
C PRO A 475 3.88 -2.86 3.66
N ILE A 476 5.19 -3.00 3.44
CA ILE A 476 6.11 -3.62 4.41
C ILE A 476 6.40 -2.59 5.50
N ARG A 477 6.19 -2.97 6.76
CA ARG A 477 6.29 -2.09 7.93
C ARG A 477 7.42 -2.48 8.88
N TRP A 478 7.83 -3.75 8.92
CA TRP A 478 9.02 -4.18 9.66
C TRP A 478 9.65 -5.42 9.04
N LEU A 479 10.93 -5.63 9.32
CA LEU A 479 11.69 -6.81 8.93
C LEU A 479 12.43 -7.35 10.14
N VAL A 480 12.31 -8.64 10.42
CA VAL A 480 13.16 -9.34 11.40
C VAL A 480 14.02 -10.33 10.66
N ALA A 481 15.32 -10.33 10.96
CA ALA A 481 16.24 -11.29 10.37
C ALA A 481 17.32 -11.68 11.37
N LEU A 482 17.25 -12.92 11.87
CA LEU A 482 18.11 -13.43 12.93
C LEU A 482 18.73 -14.78 12.53
N LEU A 483 20.00 -14.99 12.86
CA LEU A 483 20.67 -16.29 12.81
C LEU A 483 21.21 -16.60 14.21
N GLY A 484 20.44 -17.36 14.99
CA GLY A 484 20.57 -17.36 16.45
C GLY A 484 20.32 -15.95 16.98
N ASP A 485 21.24 -15.44 17.80
CA ASP A 485 21.14 -14.08 18.36
C ASP A 485 21.71 -13.01 17.39
N GLN A 486 22.28 -13.45 16.26
CA GLN A 486 22.89 -12.54 15.29
C GLN A 486 21.84 -11.87 14.40
N VAL A 487 21.75 -10.55 14.46
CA VAL A 487 20.98 -9.77 13.47
C VAL A 487 21.67 -9.86 12.11
N ILE A 488 20.91 -10.22 11.07
CA ILE A 488 21.36 -10.20 9.68
C ILE A 488 20.98 -8.84 9.07
N PRO A 489 21.92 -7.90 8.90
CA PRO A 489 21.59 -6.55 8.47
C PRO A 489 21.34 -6.51 6.96
N PHE A 490 20.13 -6.10 6.57
CA PHE A 490 19.80 -5.71 5.21
C PHE A 490 18.68 -4.66 5.22
N GLU A 491 18.47 -4.03 4.07
CA GLU A 491 17.38 -3.08 3.87
C GLU A 491 16.59 -3.49 2.62
N TYR A 492 15.27 -3.42 2.71
CA TYR A 492 14.38 -3.63 1.57
C TYR A 492 13.15 -2.71 1.66
N ALA A 493 12.75 -2.10 0.54
CA ALA A 493 11.63 -1.16 0.48
C ALA A 493 11.69 0.00 1.49
N GLY A 494 12.90 0.45 1.86
CA GLY A 494 13.13 1.50 2.87
C GLY A 494 12.95 1.03 4.33
N VAL A 495 12.83 -0.28 4.56
CA VAL A 495 12.73 -0.90 5.89
C VAL A 495 14.02 -1.67 6.17
N ARG A 496 14.62 -1.43 7.33
CA ARG A 496 15.83 -2.16 7.78
C ARG A 496 15.43 -3.37 8.62
N SER A 497 16.16 -4.46 8.44
CA SER A 497 16.01 -5.64 9.30
C SER A 497 16.52 -5.36 10.71
N GLY A 498 15.88 -5.99 11.68
CA GLY A 498 16.28 -5.92 13.09
C GLY A 498 15.85 -7.16 13.87
N ARG A 499 15.68 -6.99 15.18
CA ARG A 499 15.20 -8.05 16.10
C ARG A 499 13.80 -7.78 16.67
N THR A 500 13.17 -6.68 16.29
CA THR A 500 11.89 -6.25 16.86
C THR A 500 10.75 -6.70 15.96
N THR A 501 9.87 -7.55 16.49
CA THR A 501 8.60 -7.94 15.87
C THR A 501 7.44 -7.11 16.43
N ARG A 502 6.24 -7.29 15.87
CA ARG A 502 5.00 -6.66 16.34
C ARG A 502 4.04 -7.68 16.93
N GLY A 503 3.42 -7.34 18.06
CA GLY A 503 2.32 -8.10 18.64
C GLY A 503 1.02 -8.04 17.81
N PRO A 504 -0.03 -8.75 18.24
CA PRO A 504 -1.31 -8.76 17.55
C PRO A 504 -2.03 -7.41 17.66
N ARG A 505 -2.85 -7.06 16.66
CA ARG A 505 -3.56 -5.77 16.58
C ARG A 505 -4.50 -5.52 17.78
N PRO A 506 -5.27 -6.50 18.29
CA PRO A 506 -6.08 -6.31 19.50
C PRO A 506 -5.27 -5.94 20.75
N ALA A 507 -3.99 -6.32 20.83
CA ALA A 507 -3.11 -5.93 21.93
C ALA A 507 -2.38 -4.60 21.67
N GLY A 508 -2.72 -3.91 20.59
CA GLY A 508 -2.09 -2.67 20.16
C GLY A 508 -0.80 -2.78 19.39
N SER A 509 -0.53 -3.96 18.81
CA SER A 509 0.67 -4.21 18.02
C SER A 509 1.96 -3.73 18.69
N PRO A 510 2.19 -4.06 19.98
CA PRO A 510 3.37 -3.59 20.71
C PRO A 510 4.65 -4.05 20.01
N ALA A 511 5.70 -3.23 20.09
CA ALA A 511 7.06 -3.65 19.75
C ALA A 511 7.51 -4.76 20.72
N ILE A 512 7.98 -5.88 20.19
CA ILE A 512 8.49 -7.00 20.98
C ILE A 512 9.90 -7.32 20.47
N PRO A 513 10.97 -7.02 21.25
CA PRO A 513 12.31 -7.47 20.89
C PRO A 513 12.40 -8.98 21.09
N LEU A 514 12.87 -9.68 20.06
CA LEU A 514 13.20 -11.10 20.18
C LEU A 514 14.54 -11.25 20.90
N ALA A 515 14.55 -12.19 21.84
CA ALA A 515 15.68 -12.50 22.71
C ALA A 515 16.78 -13.25 21.95
#